data_AF-A0A4P5VNK5-F1
#
_entry.id   AF-A0A4P5VNK5-F1
#
_cell.length_a   1.000
_cell.length_b   1.000
_cell.length_c   1.000
_cell.angle_alpha   90.00
_cell.angle_beta   90.00
_cell.angle_gamma   90.00
#
_symmetry.space_group_name_H-M   'P 1'
#
loop_
_entity.id
_entity.type
_entity.pdbx_description
1 polymer ?
#
loop_
_entity_poly.entity_id
_entity_poly.type
_entity_poly.pdbx_seq_one_letter_code
_entity_poly.pdbx_strand_id
1 'polypeptide(L)'
;MLLALVFTAPGAARASLLHLEGAPPPDLGLHQEHISPCPSPAHCAREDWSVTNPAAALEKLLPAVLALEGIEIVETGSGYIHATATSRIFGFVDDLELHAAAADGVIEARSLSRVGDSDLGVNGRRLATLRRALEAA
;
A
#
# COMPACT_ATOMS: atom_id res chain seq x y z
N MET A 1 -3.47 19.35 -17.22
CA MET A 1 -4.44 19.42 -16.11
C MET A 1 -5.16 18.08 -16.06
N LEU A 2 -4.57 17.09 -15.39
CA LEU A 2 -5.11 15.74 -15.34
C LEU A 2 -6.08 15.67 -14.15
N LEU A 3 -7.34 15.35 -14.42
CA LEU A 3 -8.40 15.24 -13.44
C LEU A 3 -8.11 14.02 -12.54
N ALA A 4 -7.84 14.23 -11.26
CA ALA A 4 -7.85 13.15 -10.28
C ALA A 4 -9.30 12.66 -10.13
N LEU A 5 -9.59 11.45 -10.61
CA LEU A 5 -10.88 10.80 -10.42
C LEU A 5 -10.86 10.11 -9.06
N VAL A 6 -11.40 10.78 -8.05
CA VAL A 6 -11.72 10.17 -6.77
C VAL A 6 -12.97 9.29 -6.97
N PHE A 7 -12.78 7.98 -7.08
CA PHE A 7 -13.88 7.02 -7.05
C PHE A 7 -14.15 6.64 -5.58
N THR A 8 -15.19 7.22 -4.98
CA THR A 8 -15.75 6.69 -3.74
C THR A 8 -16.60 5.46 -4.06
N ALA A 9 -15.97 4.29 -4.17
CA ALA A 9 -16.71 3.04 -4.13
C ALA A 9 -17.19 2.80 -2.69
N PRO A 10 -18.49 2.56 -2.42
CA PRO A 10 -18.93 2.19 -1.09
C PRO A 10 -18.42 0.77 -0.82
N GLY A 11 -17.29 0.67 -0.11
CA GLY A 11 -16.75 -0.60 0.37
C GLY A 11 -17.78 -1.30 1.24
N ALA A 12 -17.95 -2.61 1.03
CA ALA A 12 -18.82 -3.44 1.85
C ALA A 12 -18.48 -3.23 3.34
N ALA A 13 -19.41 -2.63 4.08
CA ALA A 13 -19.24 -2.31 5.48
C ALA A 13 -18.85 -3.55 6.28
N ARG A 14 -17.58 -3.62 6.68
CA ARG A 14 -17.06 -4.64 7.58
C ARG A 14 -16.87 -3.99 8.94
N ALA A 15 -17.80 -4.28 9.84
CA ALA A 15 -17.79 -3.79 11.20
C ALA A 15 -16.61 -4.43 11.96
N SER A 16 -15.49 -3.72 12.06
CA SER A 16 -14.56 -3.96 13.16
C SER A 16 -15.22 -3.50 14.46
N LEU A 17 -15.15 -4.33 15.50
CA LEU A 17 -15.71 -4.01 16.82
C LEU A 17 -14.88 -2.96 17.58
N LEU A 18 -13.67 -2.68 17.10
CA LEU A 18 -12.74 -1.67 17.61
C LEU A 18 -12.26 -0.83 16.43
N HIS A 19 -12.37 0.51 16.52
CA HIS A 19 -11.81 1.44 15.54
C HIS A 19 -10.54 2.04 16.15
N LEU A 20 -9.43 1.33 16.00
CA LEU A 20 -8.11 1.79 16.40
C LEU A 20 -7.44 2.42 15.18
N GLU A 21 -7.98 3.55 14.76
CA GLU A 21 -7.46 4.35 13.66
C GLU A 21 -6.45 5.37 14.19
N GLY A 22 -5.20 5.23 13.77
CA GLY A 22 -4.23 6.30 13.92
C GLY A 22 -4.45 7.41 12.90
N ALA A 23 -3.81 8.56 13.12
CA ALA A 23 -3.64 9.55 12.07
C ALA A 23 -2.85 8.93 10.91
N PRO A 24 -3.16 9.24 9.64
CA PRO A 24 -2.30 8.88 8.53
C PRO A 24 -0.86 9.38 8.77
N PRO A 25 0.18 8.61 8.39
CA PRO A 25 1.56 9.04 8.49
C PRO A 25 1.76 10.37 7.74
N PRO A 26 2.48 11.36 8.30
CA PRO A 26 2.67 12.66 7.65
C PRO A 26 3.59 12.58 6.43
N ASP A 27 4.26 11.46 6.24
CA ASP A 27 5.26 11.18 5.20
C ASP A 27 4.71 10.25 4.09
N LEU A 28 3.39 10.13 3.97
CA LEU A 28 2.74 9.49 2.82
C LEU A 28 3.03 10.24 1.51
N GLY A 29 2.91 9.54 0.40
CA GLY A 29 3.14 10.06 -0.95
C GLY A 29 4.60 10.01 -1.37
N LEU A 30 4.87 10.61 -2.54
CA LEU A 30 6.20 10.67 -3.12
C LEU A 30 6.96 11.90 -2.59
N HIS A 31 8.14 11.64 -2.04
CA HIS A 31 9.11 12.63 -1.59
C HIS A 31 10.33 12.52 -2.49
N GLN A 32 10.54 13.54 -3.33
CA GLN A 32 11.62 13.52 -4.33
C GLN A 32 11.56 12.28 -5.25
N GLU A 33 10.36 11.94 -5.74
CA GLU A 33 10.09 10.77 -6.60
C GLU A 33 10.29 9.39 -5.92
N HIS A 34 10.41 9.34 -4.59
CA HIS A 34 10.50 8.09 -3.85
C HIS A 34 9.45 8.02 -2.75
N ILE A 35 8.95 6.81 -2.46
CA ILE A 35 8.19 6.58 -1.23
C ILE A 35 9.13 6.76 -0.03
N SER A 36 8.63 7.25 1.10
CA SER A 36 9.41 7.39 2.34
C SER A 36 9.93 6.04 2.89
N PRO A 37 11.05 6.01 3.64
CA PRO A 37 11.53 4.79 4.29
C PRO A 37 10.59 4.32 5.41
N CYS A 38 10.83 3.13 5.95
CA CYS A 38 10.15 2.70 7.18
C CYS A 38 10.72 3.43 8.41
N PRO A 39 9.89 4.06 9.26
CA PRO A 39 10.36 4.69 10.50
C PRO A 39 10.89 3.67 11.52
N SER A 40 10.37 2.44 11.49
CA SER A 40 10.79 1.32 12.32
C SER A 40 10.41 0.00 11.66
N PRO A 41 11.21 -1.08 11.76
CA PRO A 41 10.83 -2.39 11.25
C PRO A 41 9.74 -3.10 12.06
N ALA A 42 9.36 -2.57 13.24
CA ALA A 42 8.43 -3.26 14.14
C ALA A 42 6.99 -3.32 13.63
N HIS A 43 6.58 -2.33 12.83
CA HIS A 43 5.21 -2.16 12.30
C HIS A 43 5.21 -1.59 10.88
N CYS A 44 6.32 -1.78 10.14
CA CYS A 44 6.47 -1.35 8.76
C CYS A 44 7.30 -2.36 7.99
N ALA A 45 6.94 -2.55 6.73
CA ALA A 45 7.76 -3.25 5.75
C ALA A 45 7.95 -2.37 4.52
N ARG A 46 9.17 -2.39 3.95
CA ARG A 46 9.50 -1.75 2.68
C ARG A 46 10.35 -2.69 1.85
N GLU A 47 10.05 -2.78 0.57
CA GLU A 47 10.81 -3.54 -0.41
C GLU A 47 10.89 -2.78 -1.74
N ASP A 48 11.97 -2.99 -2.48
CA ASP A 48 12.09 -2.53 -3.87
C ASP A 48 12.13 -3.78 -4.77
N TRP A 49 11.24 -3.86 -5.75
CA TRP A 49 11.11 -5.01 -6.65
C TRP A 49 11.58 -4.64 -8.05
N SER A 50 12.71 -5.19 -8.48
CA SER A 50 13.24 -4.98 -9.84
C SER A 50 12.28 -5.50 -10.90
N VAL A 51 11.98 -4.65 -11.89
CA VAL A 51 11.07 -4.95 -13.00
C VAL A 51 11.54 -4.28 -14.29
N THR A 52 11.26 -4.89 -15.43
CA THR A 52 11.66 -4.34 -16.74
C THR A 52 10.83 -3.10 -17.13
N ASN A 53 9.57 -3.03 -16.71
CA ASN A 53 8.67 -1.91 -16.99
C ASN A 53 7.85 -1.59 -15.73
N PRO A 54 8.30 -0.62 -14.90
CA PRO A 54 7.61 -0.23 -13.68
C PRO A 54 6.15 0.20 -13.88
N ALA A 55 5.83 0.94 -14.95
CA ALA A 55 4.46 1.38 -15.21
C ALA A 55 3.53 0.17 -15.46
N ALA A 56 3.92 -0.76 -16.34
CA ALA A 56 3.15 -1.96 -16.62
C ALA A 56 3.05 -2.89 -15.39
N ALA A 57 4.13 -2.98 -14.60
CA ALA A 57 4.14 -3.75 -13.36
C ALA A 57 3.15 -3.20 -12.32
N LEU A 58 3.06 -1.87 -12.19
CA LEU A 58 2.11 -1.23 -11.28
C LEU A 58 0.66 -1.42 -11.72
N GLU A 59 0.36 -1.27 -13.01
CA GLU A 59 -0.97 -1.55 -13.58
C GLU A 59 -1.41 -2.99 -13.28
N LYS A 60 -0.48 -3.93 -13.39
CA LYS A 60 -0.69 -5.35 -13.09
C LYS A 60 -0.91 -5.64 -11.60
N LEU A 61 -0.32 -4.83 -10.72
CA LEU A 61 -0.47 -4.97 -9.28
C LEU A 61 -1.84 -4.48 -8.77
N LEU A 62 -2.50 -3.55 -9.47
CA LEU A 62 -3.77 -2.97 -9.01
C LEU A 62 -4.86 -4.03 -8.72
N PRO A 63 -5.14 -5.02 -9.59
CA PRO A 63 -6.07 -6.11 -9.27
C PRO A 63 -5.66 -6.93 -8.04
N ALA A 64 -4.35 -7.15 -7.83
CA ALA A 64 -3.85 -7.88 -6.68
C ALA A 64 -4.03 -7.09 -5.38
N VAL A 65 -3.84 -5.76 -5.41
CA VAL A 65 -4.14 -4.86 -4.30
C VAL A 65 -5.63 -4.93 -3.95
N LEU A 66 -6.52 -4.80 -4.94
CA LEU A 66 -7.97 -4.86 -4.75
C LEU A 66 -8.46 -6.21 -4.20
N ALA A 67 -7.70 -7.29 -4.41
CA ALA A 67 -8.00 -8.61 -3.87
C ALA A 67 -7.54 -8.80 -2.42
N LEU A 68 -6.73 -7.87 -1.87
CA LEU A 68 -6.33 -7.93 -0.47
C LEU A 68 -7.52 -7.72 0.46
N GLU A 69 -7.41 -8.32 1.63
CA GLU A 69 -8.42 -8.21 2.66
C GLU A 69 -8.46 -6.79 3.26
N GLY A 70 -9.65 -6.21 3.29
CA GLY A 70 -9.89 -4.92 3.97
C GLY A 70 -9.25 -3.74 3.26
N ILE A 71 -8.97 -3.86 1.95
CA ILE A 71 -8.40 -2.79 1.15
C ILE A 71 -9.43 -1.73 0.79
N GLU A 72 -9.01 -0.47 0.87
CA GLU A 72 -9.69 0.68 0.28
C GLU A 72 -8.65 1.52 -0.48
N ILE A 73 -8.89 1.77 -1.77
CA ILE A 73 -8.01 2.63 -2.57
C ILE A 73 -8.27 4.09 -2.18
N VAL A 74 -7.21 4.79 -1.77
CA VAL A 74 -7.26 6.21 -1.40
C VAL A 74 -6.84 7.08 -2.58
N GLU A 75 -5.76 6.71 -3.26
CA GLU A 75 -5.21 7.45 -4.39
C GLU A 75 -4.64 6.51 -5.45
N THR A 76 -4.85 6.85 -6.72
CA THR A 76 -4.14 6.25 -7.86
C THR A 76 -3.81 7.32 -8.88
N GLY A 77 -2.67 7.18 -9.55
CA GLY A 77 -2.24 8.08 -10.61
C GLY A 77 -0.75 8.35 -10.58
N SER A 78 -0.20 8.91 -11.66
CA SER A 78 1.22 9.32 -11.73
C SER A 78 2.23 8.23 -11.35
N GLY A 79 1.93 6.96 -11.67
CA GLY A 79 2.80 5.84 -11.30
C GLY A 79 2.75 5.50 -9.81
N TYR A 80 1.68 5.86 -9.10
CA TYR A 80 1.53 5.66 -7.67
C TYR A 80 0.16 5.07 -7.31
N ILE A 81 0.14 4.21 -6.29
CA ILE A 81 -1.05 3.68 -5.64
C ILE A 81 -0.90 3.87 -4.14
N HIS A 82 -1.89 4.50 -3.50
CA HIS A 82 -2.08 4.49 -2.05
C HIS A 82 -3.40 3.81 -1.73
N ALA A 83 -3.34 2.86 -0.79
CA ALA A 83 -4.50 2.19 -0.25
C ALA A 83 -4.38 2.08 1.27
N THR A 84 -5.52 1.97 1.96
CA THR A 84 -5.55 1.55 3.36
C THR A 84 -5.92 0.08 3.45
N ALA A 85 -5.40 -0.61 4.46
CA ALA A 85 -5.71 -2.00 4.78
C ALA A 85 -6.20 -2.11 6.22
N THR A 86 -7.45 -2.54 6.42
CA THR A 86 -8.03 -2.68 7.76
C THR A 86 -8.04 -4.13 8.23
N SER A 87 -7.40 -4.39 9.38
CA SER A 87 -7.35 -5.71 10.01
C SER A 87 -8.70 -6.12 10.62
N ARG A 88 -9.20 -7.32 10.28
CA ARG A 88 -10.54 -7.78 10.73
C ARG A 88 -10.76 -7.89 12.24
N ILE A 89 -9.73 -8.26 13.01
CA ILE A 89 -9.90 -8.62 14.44
C ILE A 89 -9.85 -7.38 15.34
N PHE A 90 -8.88 -6.50 15.09
CA PHE A 90 -8.58 -5.34 15.95
C PHE A 90 -8.89 -3.99 15.30
N GLY A 91 -9.19 -3.96 14.00
CA GLY A 91 -9.47 -2.73 13.26
C GLY A 91 -8.27 -1.81 13.07
N PHE A 92 -7.05 -2.33 13.18
CA PHE A 92 -5.85 -1.56 12.83
C PHE A 92 -5.86 -1.23 11.35
N VAL A 93 -5.59 0.03 11.06
CA VAL A 93 -5.44 0.57 9.71
C VAL A 93 -3.96 0.68 9.41
N ASP A 94 -3.55 0.05 8.31
CA ASP A 94 -2.24 0.22 7.70
C ASP A 94 -2.38 1.03 6.40
N ASP A 95 -1.35 1.79 6.04
CA ASP A 95 -1.21 2.42 4.73
C ASP A 95 -0.27 1.58 3.85
N LEU A 96 -0.74 1.26 2.64
CA LEU A 96 0.00 0.56 1.58
C LEU A 96 0.28 1.55 0.45
N GLU A 97 1.55 1.68 0.09
CA GLU A 97 2.02 2.53 -1.01
C GLU A 97 2.79 1.69 -2.01
N LEU A 98 2.50 1.86 -3.30
CA LEU A 98 3.26 1.28 -4.40
C LEU A 98 3.61 2.39 -5.39
N HIS A 99 4.87 2.43 -5.82
CA HIS A 99 5.35 3.44 -6.77
C HIS A 99 6.17 2.81 -7.89
N ALA A 100 5.86 3.17 -9.13
CA ALA A 100 6.61 2.82 -10.32
C ALA A 100 7.79 3.78 -10.51
N ALA A 101 8.90 3.53 -9.80
CA ALA A 101 10.14 4.29 -9.93
C ALA A 101 10.83 3.96 -11.26
N ALA A 102 10.40 4.64 -12.33
CA ALA A 102 10.84 4.39 -13.69
C ALA A 102 12.36 4.60 -13.89
N ALA A 103 12.94 5.58 -13.19
CA ALA A 103 14.37 5.89 -13.27
C ALA A 103 15.25 4.75 -12.72
N ASP A 104 14.74 4.01 -11.73
CA ASP A 104 15.48 2.95 -11.03
C ASP A 104 15.12 1.55 -11.53
N GLY A 105 14.08 1.42 -12.35
CA GLY A 105 13.61 0.12 -12.84
C GLY A 105 13.02 -0.76 -11.74
N VAL A 106 12.34 -0.16 -10.75
CA VAL A 106 11.74 -0.88 -9.63
C VAL A 106 10.29 -0.49 -9.38
N ILE A 107 9.55 -1.38 -8.72
CA ILE A 107 8.40 -1.00 -7.90
C ILE A 107 8.90 -0.79 -6.48
N GLU A 108 8.77 0.41 -5.95
CA GLU A 108 8.92 0.65 -4.52
C GLU A 108 7.61 0.28 -3.83
N ALA A 109 7.69 -0.48 -2.74
CA ALA A 109 6.52 -0.91 -1.98
C ALA A 109 6.73 -0.66 -0.49
N ARG A 110 5.77 0.02 0.15
CA ARG A 110 5.75 0.24 1.60
C ARG A 110 4.39 -0.15 2.18
N SER A 111 4.39 -0.81 3.33
CA SER A 111 3.19 -1.06 4.12
C SER A 111 3.48 -0.73 5.58
N LEU A 112 2.70 0.18 6.17
CA LEU A 112 2.99 0.82 7.46
C LEU A 112 1.72 0.90 8.32
N SER A 113 1.76 0.39 9.55
CA SER A 113 0.66 0.57 10.49
C SER A 113 0.59 1.99 11.03
N ARG A 114 -0.61 2.56 11.18
CA ARG A 114 -0.79 3.92 11.74
C ARG A 114 -0.56 4.00 13.25
N VAL A 115 -0.77 2.89 13.95
CA VAL A 115 -0.66 2.76 15.41
C VAL A 115 -0.17 1.37 15.80
N GLY A 116 0.29 1.24 17.04
CA GLY A 116 0.70 -0.01 17.66
C GLY A 116 2.22 -0.19 17.67
N ASP A 117 2.71 -0.95 18.64
CA ASP A 117 4.14 -1.19 18.81
C ASP A 117 4.66 -2.26 17.84
N SER A 118 3.79 -3.16 17.37
CA SER A 118 4.11 -4.18 16.38
C SER A 118 2.90 -4.60 15.54
N ASP A 119 3.16 -4.97 14.29
CA ASP A 119 2.18 -5.51 13.35
C ASP A 119 2.19 -7.05 13.25
N LEU A 120 3.02 -7.73 14.05
CA LEU A 120 3.23 -9.19 13.99
C LEU A 120 3.58 -9.69 12.56
N GLY A 121 4.25 -8.86 11.77
CA GLY A 121 4.65 -9.12 10.39
C GLY A 121 3.52 -9.06 9.36
N VAL A 122 2.36 -8.46 9.68
CA VAL A 122 1.24 -8.31 8.75
C VAL A 122 1.67 -7.52 7.51
N ASN A 123 2.39 -6.41 7.67
CA ASN A 123 2.82 -5.57 6.56
C ASN A 123 3.77 -6.31 5.63
N GLY A 124 4.74 -7.04 6.17
CA GLY A 124 5.65 -7.87 5.38
C GLY A 124 4.93 -8.98 4.60
N ARG A 125 3.95 -9.66 5.23
CA ARG A 125 3.13 -10.68 4.54
C ARG A 125 2.29 -10.09 3.41
N ARG A 126 1.82 -8.85 3.56
CA ARG A 126 1.10 -8.11 2.52
C ARG A 126 2.01 -7.88 1.31
N LEU A 127 3.19 -7.32 1.52
CA LEU A 127 4.19 -7.09 0.46
C LEU A 127 4.60 -8.41 -0.23
N ALA A 128 4.87 -9.46 0.54
CA ALA A 128 5.19 -10.78 -0.03
C ALA A 128 4.06 -11.35 -0.90
N THR A 129 2.80 -11.07 -0.57
CA THR A 129 1.65 -11.51 -1.38
C THR A 129 1.58 -10.77 -2.70
N LEU A 130 1.76 -9.45 -2.67
CA LEU A 130 1.79 -8.62 -3.87
C LEU A 130 2.97 -8.96 -4.77
N ARG A 131 4.15 -9.20 -4.19
CA ARG A 131 5.33 -9.66 -4.92
C ARG A 131 5.07 -10.97 -5.67
N ARG A 132 4.46 -11.96 -5.01
CA ARG A 132 4.07 -13.21 -5.70
C ARG A 132 3.10 -12.97 -6.84
N ALA A 133 2.14 -12.07 -6.69
CA ALA A 133 1.20 -11.72 -7.77
C ALA A 133 1.91 -11.02 -8.94
N LEU A 134 2.91 -10.20 -8.66
CA LEU A 134 3.75 -9.56 -9.68
C LEU A 134 4.57 -10.58 -10.47
N GLU A 135 5.16 -11.56 -9.81
CA GLU A 135 6.01 -12.61 -10.41
C GLU A 135 5.21 -13.68 -11.18
N ALA A 136 3.95 -13.96 -10.80
CA ALA A 136 3.16 -15.06 -11.33
C ALA A 136 2.49 -14.83 -12.69
N ALA A 137 2.72 -13.68 -13.34
CA ALA A 137 2.01 -13.31 -14.57
C ALA A 137 2.89 -12.65 -15.61
#